data_AF-R9KLI1-F1
#
_entry.id   AF-R9KLI1-F1
#
_cell.length_a   1.000
_cell.length_b   1.000
_cell.length_c   1.000
_cell.angle_alpha   90.00
_cell.angle_beta   90.00
_cell.angle_gamma   90.00
#
_symmetry.space_group_name_H-M   'P 1'
#
loop_
_entity.id
_entity.type
_entity.pdbx_description
1 polymer ?
#
loop_
_entity_poly.entity_id
_entity_poly.type
_entity_poly.pdbx_seq_one_letter_code
_entity_poly.pdbx_strand_id
1 'polypeptide(L)' 'MDQSTHDVRRTNWLNIIHQCQNRPSGTSVKQWLAENDIKEKAYYYWLRKFRKEACDQ' A
#
# COMPACT_ATOMS: atom_id res chain seq x y z
N MET A 1 15.07 -20.39 -6.90
CA MET A 1 13.66 -20.15 -6.56
C MET A 1 13.67 -19.03 -5.51
N ASP A 2 13.81 -17.77 -5.96
CA ASP A 2 13.94 -16.59 -5.07
C ASP A 2 12.89 -15.51 -5.40
N GLN A 3 11.77 -15.94 -6.00
CA GLN A 3 10.63 -15.09 -6.31
C GLN A 3 9.85 -14.70 -5.03
N SER A 4 10.03 -15.49 -3.97
CA SER A 4 9.21 -15.46 -2.75
C SER A 4 9.29 -14.14 -2.01
N THR A 5 10.45 -13.49 -1.90
CA THR A 5 10.60 -12.28 -1.06
C THR A 5 10.02 -11.03 -1.73
N HIS A 6 10.14 -10.91 -3.05
CA HIS A 6 9.57 -9.81 -3.82
C HIS A 6 8.05 -9.89 -3.84
N ASP A 7 7.50 -11.08 -4.09
CA ASP A 7 6.05 -11.30 -4.14
C ASP A 7 5.40 -11.15 -2.77
N VAL A 8 6.05 -11.62 -1.69
CA VAL A 8 5.56 -11.39 -0.32
C VAL A 8 5.49 -9.91 0.02
N ARG A 9 6.55 -9.13 -0.30
CA ARG A 9 6.55 -7.67 -0.08
C ARG A 9 5.46 -6.98 -0.90
N ARG A 10 5.30 -7.36 -2.17
CA ARG A 10 4.27 -6.81 -3.05
C ARG A 10 2.87 -7.08 -2.50
N THR A 11 2.60 -8.32 -2.10
CA THR A 11 1.31 -8.76 -1.53
C THR A 11 1.01 -8.00 -0.24
N ASN A 12 2.00 -7.82 0.64
CA ASN A 12 1.85 -7.04 1.87
C ASN A 12 1.44 -5.59 1.58
N TRP A 13 2.08 -4.93 0.60
CA TRP A 13 1.73 -3.55 0.25
C TRP A 13 0.37 -3.42 -0.42
N LEU A 14 -0.06 -4.39 -1.22
CA LEU A 14 -1.43 -4.44 -1.75
C LEU A 14 -2.45 -4.53 -0.61
N ASN A 15 -2.20 -5.40 0.37
CA ASN A 15 -3.07 -5.54 1.54
C ASN A 15 -3.17 -4.23 2.33
N ILE A 16 -2.03 -3.57 2.60
CA ILE A 16 -1.99 -2.25 3.25
C ILE A 16 -2.82 -1.22 2.48
N ILE A 17 -2.68 -1.17 1.15
CA ILE A 17 -3.42 -0.22 0.32
C ILE A 17 -4.93 -0.50 0.39
N HIS A 18 -5.35 -1.77 0.27
CA HIS A 18 -6.76 -2.14 0.40
C HIS A 18 -7.33 -1.81 1.78
N GLN A 19 -6.59 -2.06 2.86
CA GLN A 19 -7.04 -1.69 4.21
C GLN A 19 -7.17 -0.17 4.37
N CYS A 20 -6.22 0.60 3.85
CA CYS A 20 -6.27 2.06 3.87
C CYS A 20 -7.45 2.62 3.05
N GLN A 21 -7.81 1.96 1.95
CA GLN A 21 -8.98 2.32 1.14
C GLN A 21 -10.30 2.02 1.87
N ASN A 22 -10.33 0.96 2.68
CA ASN A 22 -11.47 0.56 3.50
C ASN A 22 -11.46 1.17 4.92
N ARG A 23 -10.64 2.20 5.17
CA ARG A 23 -10.59 2.88 6.46
C ARG A 23 -11.95 3.52 6.82
N PRO A 24 -12.25 3.72 8.12
CA PRO A 24 -13.49 4.38 8.54
C PRO A 24 -13.71 5.74 7.88
N SER A 25 -14.97 6.05 7.58
CA SER A 25 -15.34 7.36 7.05
C SER A 25 -14.99 8.45 8.08
N GLY A 26 -14.31 9.50 7.65
CA GLY A 26 -13.79 10.56 8.53
C GLY A 26 -12.33 10.39 8.93
N THR A 27 -11.74 9.19 8.79
CA THR A 27 -10.30 9.02 9.00
C THR A 27 -9.54 9.47 7.76
N SER A 28 -8.55 10.37 7.91
CA SER A 28 -7.66 10.74 6.81
C SER A 28 -6.67 9.62 6.51
N VAL A 29 -6.17 9.54 5.27
CA VAL A 29 -5.12 8.56 4.91
C VAL A 29 -3.91 8.73 5.82
N LYS A 30 -3.46 9.97 6.06
CA LYS A 30 -2.31 10.27 6.90
C LYS A 30 -2.47 9.77 8.33
N GLN A 31 -3.65 9.97 8.91
CA GLN A 31 -3.96 9.50 10.26
C GLN A 31 -3.95 7.97 10.32
N TRP A 32 -4.63 7.30 9.37
CA TRP A 32 -4.65 5.85 9.32
C TRP A 32 -3.24 5.26 9.18
N LEU A 33 -2.39 5.86 8.35
CA LEU A 33 -1.00 5.43 8.20
C LEU A 33 -0.21 5.58 9.50
N ALA A 34 -0.39 6.69 10.23
CA ALA A 34 0.28 6.91 11.51
C ALA A 34 -0.17 5.90 12.58
N GLU A 35 -1.47 5.61 12.65
CA GLU A 35 -2.04 4.63 13.59
C GLU A 35 -1.56 3.20 13.33
N ASN A 36 -1.21 2.88 12.09
CA ASN A 36 -0.73 1.55 11.67
C ASN A 36 0.82 1.46 11.56
N ASP A 37 1.55 2.47 12.03
CA ASP A 37 3.02 2.59 11.92
C ASP A 37 3.55 2.46 10.47
N ILE A 38 2.78 2.96 9.50
CA ILE A 38 3.14 2.92 8.08
C ILE A 38 3.77 4.26 7.67
N LYS A 39 4.97 4.19 7.12
CA LYS A 39 5.66 5.36 6.58
C LYS A 39 4.93 5.91 5.35
N GLU A 40 4.48 7.16 5.45
CA GLU A 40 3.73 7.87 4.40
C GLU A 40 4.46 7.87 3.04
N LYS A 41 5.77 8.13 3.03
CA LYS A 41 6.57 8.09 1.79
C LYS A 41 6.55 6.72 1.10
N ALA A 42 6.63 5.64 1.89
CA ALA A 42 6.60 4.29 1.35
C ALA A 42 5.22 3.96 0.80
N TYR A 43 4.15 4.33 1.52
CA TYR A 43 2.78 4.16 1.06
C TYR A 43 2.55 4.81 -0.31
N TYR A 44 2.88 6.09 -0.49
CA TYR A 44 2.67 6.77 -1.77
C TYR A 44 3.57 6.26 -2.88
N TYR A 45 4.79 5.81 -2.56
CA TYR A 45 5.66 5.14 -3.54
C TYR A 45 5.00 3.86 -4.09
N TRP A 46 4.53 2.97 -3.21
CA TRP A 46 3.88 1.72 -3.61
C TRP A 46 2.55 1.95 -4.30
N LEU A 47 1.73 2.89 -3.81
CA LEU A 47 0.48 3.27 -4.46
C LEU A 47 0.71 3.76 -5.89
N ARG A 48 1.71 4.61 -6.12
CA ARG A 48 2.09 5.07 -7.46
C ARG A 48 2.58 3.91 -8.33
N LYS A 49 3.41 3.02 -7.79
CA LYS A 49 3.93 1.85 -8.50
C LYS A 49 2.79 0.96 -9.01
N PHE A 50 1.84 0.60 -8.14
CA PHE A 50 0.71 -0.23 -8.54
C PHE A 50 -0.25 0.46 -9.51
N ARG A 51 -0.50 1.76 -9.36
CA ARG A 51 -1.30 2.52 -10.33
C ARG A 51 -0.67 2.51 -11.72
N LYS A 52 0.65 2.65 -11.79
CA LYS A 52 1.37 2.57 -13.05
C LYS A 52 1.26 1.17 -13.67
N GLU A 53 1.50 0.13 -12.89
CA GLU A 53 1.35 -1.27 -13.33
C GLU A 53 -0.07 -1.57 -13.86
N ALA A 54 -1.11 -0.98 -13.26
CA ALA A 54 -2.50 -1.16 -13.71
C ALA A 54 -2.86 -0.36 -14.98
N CYS A 55 -2.19 0.77 -15.23
CA CYS A 55 -2.39 1.58 -16.45
C CYS A 55 -1.53 1.10 -17.63
N ASP A 56 -0.40 0.44 -17.37
CA ASP A 56 0.48 -0.15 -18.38
C ASP A 56 0.03 -1.58 -18.79
N GLN A 57 -1.13 -2.07 -18.32
CA GLN A 57 -1.75 -3.35 -18.69
C GLN A 57 -2.87 -3.23 -19.72
#